data_AF-A0A7X7TCU7-F1
#
_entry.id   AF-A0A7X7TCU7-F1
#
_cell.length_a   1.000
_cell.length_b   1.000
_cell.length_c   1.000
_cell.angle_alpha   90.00
_cell.angle_beta   90.00
_cell.angle_gamma   90.00
#
_symmetry.space_group_name_H-M   'P 1'
#
loop_
_entity.id
_entity.type
_entity.pdbx_description
1 polymer ?
#
loop_
_entity_poly.entity_id
_entity_poly.type
_entity_poly.pdbx_seq_one_letter_code
_entity_poly.pdbx_strand_id
1 'polypeptide(L)' 'MKFDKFTVKAQEAIASAQQLAMRRSHTVVTPIHLLSTLLEDEEGMAAMLLKKIGTN' A
#
# COMPACT_ATOMS: atom_id res chain seq x y z
N MET A 1 16.56 0.67 1.76
CA MET A 1 15.95 -0.68 1.80
C MET A 1 16.47 -1.48 0.62
N LYS A 2 16.57 -2.82 0.73
CA LYS A 2 16.86 -3.70 -0.41
C LYS A 2 15.54 -4.07 -1.09
N PHE A 3 15.05 -3.19 -1.97
CA PHE A 3 13.73 -3.32 -2.61
C PHE A 3 13.61 -4.55 -3.52
N ASP A 4 14.73 -4.96 -4.09
CA ASP A 4 14.93 -6.18 -4.89
C ASP A 4 14.58 -7.47 -4.16
N LYS A 5 14.48 -7.45 -2.82
CA LYS A 5 14.06 -8.60 -2.01
C LYS A 5 12.55 -8.72 -1.81
N PHE A 6 11.78 -7.71 -2.23
CA PHE A 6 10.33 -7.77 -2.17
C PHE A 6 9.75 -8.39 -3.44
N THR A 7 8.54 -8.94 -3.34
CA THR A 7 7.77 -9.32 -4.53
C THR A 7 7.50 -8.09 -5.39
N VAL A 8 7.26 -8.30 -6.69
CA VAL A 8 6.93 -7.21 -7.63
C VAL A 8 5.75 -6.37 -7.11
N LYS A 9 4.66 -7.02 -6.68
CA LYS A 9 3.48 -6.34 -6.14
C LYS A 9 3.76 -5.51 -4.87
N ALA A 10 4.70 -5.96 -4.03
CA ALA A 10 5.13 -5.19 -2.87
C ALA A 10 5.99 -3.98 -3.26
N GLN A 11 6.83 -4.10 -4.29
CA GLN A 11 7.60 -2.96 -4.82
C GLN A 11 6.65 -1.91 -5.43
N GLU A 12 5.65 -2.34 -6.20
CA GLU A 12 4.59 -1.48 -6.75
C GLU A 12 3.81 -0.77 -5.65
N ALA A 13 3.39 -1.46 -4.60
CA ALA A 13 2.67 -0.85 -3.48
C ALA A 13 3.48 0.25 -2.78
N ILE A 14 4.80 0.05 -2.61
CA ILE A 14 5.67 1.06 -2.00
C ILE A 14 5.87 2.27 -2.93
N ALA A 15 5.94 2.05 -4.26
CA ALA A 15 5.97 3.14 -5.23
C ALA A 15 4.67 3.94 -5.22
N SER A 16 3.51 3.26 -5.20
CA SER A 16 2.20 3.90 -5.08
C SER A 16 2.07 4.71 -3.78
N ALA A 17 2.57 4.19 -2.66
CA ALA A 17 2.54 4.89 -1.37
C ALA A 17 3.36 6.20 -1.41
N GLN A 18 4.50 6.22 -2.11
CA GLN A 18 5.29 7.43 -2.34
C GLN A 18 4.51 8.45 -3.17
N GLN A 19 3.87 8.00 -4.26
CA GLN A 19 3.04 8.87 -5.09
C GLN A 19 1.86 9.44 -4.29
N LEU A 20 1.20 8.63 -3.45
CA LEU A 20 0.10 9.08 -2.61
C LEU A 20 0.56 10.16 -1.61
N ALA A 21 1.71 9.98 -0.96
CA ALA A 21 2.28 10.98 -0.06
C ALA A 21 2.55 12.31 -0.81
N MET A 22 3.15 12.23 -2.01
CA MET A 22 3.39 13.40 -2.85
C MET A 22 2.08 14.11 -3.25
N ARG A 23 1.06 13.37 -3.69
CA ARG A 23 -0.27 13.92 -4.04
C ARG A 23 -0.95 14.62 -2.87
N ARG A 24 -0.67 14.18 -1.64
CA ARG A 24 -1.21 14.75 -0.41
C ARG A 24 -0.30 15.83 0.21
N SER A 25 0.79 16.20 -0.46
CA SER A 25 1.81 17.12 0.05
C SER A 25 2.41 16.68 1.40
N HIS A 26 2.43 15.37 1.66
CA HIS A 26 3.10 14.78 2.80
C HIS A 26 4.56 14.51 2.44
N THR A 27 5.49 15.08 3.21
CA THR A 27 6.94 14.96 2.95
C THR A 27 7.53 13.62 3.38
N VAL A 28 6.81 12.87 4.21
CA VAL A 28 7.25 11.58 4.74
C VAL A 28 6.22 10.51 4.40
N VAL A 29 6.68 9.45 3.76
CA VAL A 29 5.88 8.23 3.60
C VAL A 29 5.77 7.54 4.96
N THR A 30 4.53 7.31 5.36
CA THR A 30 4.17 6.63 6.61
C THR A 30 3.33 5.38 6.31
N PRO A 31 3.19 4.43 7.25
CA PRO A 31 2.45 3.20 7.02
C PRO A 31 1.01 3.40 6.53
N ILE A 32 0.34 4.51 6.87
CA ILE A 32 -1.02 4.78 6.41
C ILE A 32 -1.11 5.02 4.90
N HIS A 33 -0.04 5.55 4.28
CA HIS A 33 0.01 5.69 2.82
C HIS A 33 0.06 4.32 2.15
N LEU A 34 0.91 3.44 2.66
CA LEU A 34 1.03 2.07 2.16
C LEU A 34 -0.29 1.31 2.32
N LEU A 35 -0.91 1.38 3.51
CA LEU A 35 -2.20 0.76 3.75
C LEU A 35 -3.27 1.30 2.80
N SER A 36 -3.36 2.63 2.63
CA SER A 36 -4.33 3.24 1.72
C SER A 36 -4.19 2.69 0.31
N THR A 37 -2.96 2.64 -0.23
CA THR A 37 -2.73 2.10 -1.59
C THR A 37 -2.95 0.60 -1.70
N LEU A 38 -2.73 -0.17 -0.63
CA LEU A 38 -3.05 -1.60 -0.62
C LEU A 38 -4.56 -1.87 -0.61
N LEU A 39 -5.36 -0.92 -0.11
CA LEU A 39 -6.82 -1.00 -0.06
C LEU A 39 -7.51 -0.38 -1.28
N GLU A 40 -6.80 0.39 -2.11
CA GLU A 40 -7.29 0.87 -3.41
C GLU A 40 -7.54 -0.30 -4.39
N ASP A 41 -6.83 -1.43 -4.23
CA ASP A 41 -7.09 -2.68 -4.96
C ASP A 41 -8.11 -3.54 -4.19
N GLU A 42 -9.40 -3.43 -4.54
CA GLU A 42 -10.49 -4.15 -3.85
C GLU A 42 -10.44 -5.68 -3.98
N GLU A 43 -9.75 -6.16 -5.02
CA GLU A 43 -9.46 -7.58 -5.28
C GLU A 43 -8.08 -7.99 -4.72
N GLY A 44 -7.35 -7.03 -4.15
CA GLY A 44 -6.03 -7.21 -3.58
C GLY A 44 -6.05 -8.06 -2.30
N MET A 45 -4.91 -8.69 -2.02
CA MET A 45 -4.74 -9.55 -0.84
C MET A 45 -5.07 -8.84 0.47
N ALA A 46 -4.69 -7.56 0.62
CA ALA A 46 -4.97 -6.78 1.81
C ALA A 46 -6.49 -6.59 2.01
N ALA A 47 -7.21 -6.16 0.97
CA ALA A 47 -8.67 -6.01 1.00
C ALA A 47 -9.37 -7.35 1.28
N MET A 48 -8.92 -8.45 0.66
CA MET A 48 -9.46 -9.79 0.91
C MET A 48 -9.25 -10.27 2.37
N LEU A 49 -8.08 -10.02 2.94
CA LEU A 49 -7.79 -10.37 4.34
C LEU A 49 -8.68 -9.59 5.30
N LEU A 50 -8.85 -8.28 5.08
CA LEU A 50 -9.73 -7.42 5.86
C LEU A 50 -11.20 -7.90 5.77
N LYS A 51 -11.71 -8.15 4.57
CA LYS A 51 -13.05 -8.74 4.35
C LYS A 51 -13.21 -10.06 5.12
N LYS A 52 -12.19 -10.92 5.10
CA LYS A 52 -12.21 -12.23 5.78
C LYS A 52 -12.30 -12.12 7.31
N ILE A 53 -11.71 -11.10 7.91
CA ILE A 53 -11.76 -10.88 9.37
C ILE A 53 -12.98 -10.06 9.81
N GLY A 54 -13.90 -9.74 8.89
CA GLY A 54 -15.16 -9.06 9.19
C GLY A 54 -15.05 -7.54 9.32
N THR A 55 -13.98 -6.95 8.80
CA THR A 55 -13.78 -5.49 8.82
C THR A 55 -13.32 -5.01 7.45
N ASN A 56 -14.15 -4.27 6.73
CA ASN A 56 -13.82 -3.30 5.67
C ASN A 56 -15.15 -2.73 5.17
#